data_AF-A0A1M5EJ61-F1
#
_entry.id   AF-A0A1M5EJ61-F1
#
_cell.length_a   1.000
_cell.length_b   1.000
_cell.length_c   1.000
_cell.angle_alpha   90.00
_cell.angle_beta   90.00
_cell.angle_gamma   90.00
#
_symmetry.space_group_name_H-M   'P 1'
#
loop_
_entity.id
_entity.type
_entity.pdbx_description
1 polymer ?
#
loop_
_entity_poly.entity_id
_entity_poly.type
_entity_poly.pdbx_seq_one_letter_code
_entity_poly.pdbx_strand_id
1 'polypeptide(L)'
;MSLVANHTLFFTNMLSLEWRIFYTCVATIIINLPFGYLRGGLQKLSLCWFIAIHAPVPLVILIRQFHSLELTWSLAPFLLGSFFMGQFLGRKIWSVWPYRKSQYSCIFKKNN
;
A
#
# COMPACT_ATOMS: atom_id res chain seq x y z
N MET A 1 8.24 15.89 38.06
CA MET A 1 6.85 16.03 37.57
C MET A 1 6.78 16.41 36.08
N SER A 2 7.68 17.26 35.56
CA SER A 2 7.63 17.78 34.18
C SER A 2 8.05 16.79 33.09
N LEU A 3 8.99 15.87 33.37
CA LEU A 3 9.45 14.85 32.42
C LEU A 3 8.36 13.82 32.06
N VAL A 4 7.56 13.41 33.06
CA VAL A 4 6.45 12.46 32.86
C VAL A 4 5.34 13.09 32.02
N ALA A 5 5.01 14.37 32.27
CA ALA A 5 4.02 15.12 31.51
C ALA A 5 4.43 15.30 30.04
N ASN A 6 5.70 15.56 29.76
CA ASN A 6 6.21 15.68 28.40
C ASN A 6 6.13 14.35 27.64
N HIS A 7 6.40 13.22 28.32
CA HIS A 7 6.31 11.90 27.71
C HIS A 7 4.87 11.49 27.42
N THR A 8 3.94 11.68 28.37
CA THR A 8 2.52 11.38 28.14
C THR A 8 1.92 12.27 27.08
N LEU A 9 2.26 13.56 27.04
CA LEU A 9 1.79 14.49 26.02
C LEU A 9 2.38 14.16 24.64
N PHE A 10 3.64 13.73 24.56
CA PHE A 10 4.22 13.21 23.32
C PHE A 10 3.50 11.95 22.84
N PHE A 11 3.26 10.97 23.72
CA PHE A 11 2.56 9.74 23.38
C PHE A 11 1.09 9.98 23.00
N THR A 12 0.36 10.87 23.68
CA THR A 12 -1.01 11.22 23.30
C THR A 12 -1.06 11.97 21.98
N ASN A 13 -0.06 12.81 21.69
CA ASN A 13 0.09 13.41 20.37
C ASN A 13 0.33 12.34 19.31
N MET A 14 1.26 11.40 19.51
CA MET A 14 1.51 10.30 18.56
C MET A 14 0.33 9.33 18.38
N LEU A 15 -0.58 9.25 19.35
CA LEU A 15 -1.78 8.42 19.28
C LEU A 15 -3.01 9.19 18.75
N SER A 16 -2.88 10.49 18.50
CA SER A 16 -3.98 11.29 17.97
C SER A 16 -4.39 10.83 16.56
N LEU A 17 -5.61 11.21 16.17
CA LEU A 17 -6.23 10.78 14.91
C LEU A 17 -5.33 11.05 13.70
N GLU A 18 -4.66 12.21 13.67
CA GLU A 18 -3.75 12.62 12.60
C GLU A 18 -2.61 11.62 12.38
N TRP A 19 -2.01 11.14 13.46
CA TRP A 19 -0.92 10.16 13.37
C TRP A 19 -1.42 8.77 12.97
N ARG A 20 -2.60 8.35 13.43
CA ARG A 20 -3.23 7.10 12.99
C ARG A 20 -3.48 7.12 11.48
N ILE A 21 -3.94 8.25 10.93
CA ILE A 21 -4.13 8.44 9.49
C ILE A 21 -2.77 8.38 8.77
N PHE A 22 -1.78 9.12 9.27
CA PHE A 22 -0.44 9.15 8.70
C PHE A 22 0.19 7.75 8.63
N TYR A 23 0.18 6.99 9.73
CA TYR A 23 0.69 5.62 9.77
C TYR A 23 -0.05 4.71 8.78
N THR A 24 -1.36 4.85 8.66
CA THR A 24 -2.17 4.05 7.73
C THR A 24 -1.84 4.38 6.27
N CYS A 25 -1.65 5.66 5.93
CA CYS A 25 -1.24 6.09 4.59
C CYS A 25 0.17 5.59 4.24
N VAL A 26 1.13 5.70 5.17
CA VAL A 26 2.50 5.20 4.98
C VAL A 26 2.51 3.69 4.81
N ALA A 27 1.80 2.94 5.67
CA ALA A 27 1.65 1.50 5.54
C ALA A 27 1.01 1.12 4.19
N THR A 28 -0.01 1.86 3.76
CA THR A 28 -0.66 1.68 2.46
C THR A 28 0.33 1.86 1.31
N ILE A 29 1.18 2.90 1.33
CA ILE A 29 2.20 3.12 0.31
C ILE A 29 3.22 1.98 0.28
N ILE A 30 3.76 1.60 1.45
CA ILE A 30 4.78 0.55 1.58
C ILE A 30 4.26 -0.77 1.03
N ILE A 31 3.01 -1.11 1.35
CA ILE A 31 2.39 -2.35 0.91
C ILE A 31 2.06 -2.30 -0.57
N ASN A 32 1.59 -1.18 -1.10
CA ASN A 32 1.32 -1.03 -2.53
C ASN A 32 2.59 -0.99 -3.39
N LEU A 33 3.74 -0.61 -2.82
CA LEU A 33 5.01 -0.51 -3.53
C LEU A 33 5.44 -1.84 -4.22
N PRO A 34 5.50 -2.99 -3.52
CA PRO A 34 5.84 -4.27 -4.15
C PRO A 34 4.80 -4.71 -5.18
N PHE A 35 3.50 -4.51 -4.94
CA PHE A 35 2.47 -4.85 -5.93
C PHE A 35 2.57 -3.99 -7.20
N GLY A 36 2.89 -2.70 -7.04
CA GLY A 36 3.10 -1.78 -8.16
C GLY A 36 4.33 -2.15 -8.97
N TYR A 37 5.39 -2.59 -8.30
CA TYR A 37 6.62 -3.08 -8.91
C TYR A 37 6.38 -4.38 -9.70
N LEU A 38 5.74 -5.38 -9.08
CA LEU A 38 5.36 -6.64 -9.73
C LEU A 38 4.50 -6.40 -10.97
N ARG A 39 3.50 -5.51 -10.87
CA ARG A 39 2.64 -5.13 -11.98
C ARG A 39 3.40 -4.49 -13.14
N GLY A 40 4.50 -3.79 -12.87
CA GLY A 40 5.33 -3.17 -13.90
C GLY A 40 5.89 -4.19 -14.91
N GLY A 41 6.19 -5.41 -14.44
CA GLY A 41 6.67 -6.49 -15.29
C GLY A 41 5.58 -7.33 -15.96
N LEU A 42 4.41 -7.45 -15.33
CA LEU A 42 3.33 -8.31 -15.82
C LEU A 42 2.72 -7.81 -17.15
N GLN A 43 2.28 -8.74 -18.00
CA GLN A 43 1.53 -8.40 -19.20
C GLN A 43 0.20 -7.75 -18.82
N LYS A 44 -0.10 -6.59 -19.42
CA LYS A 44 -1.36 -5.88 -19.22
C LYS A 44 -2.53 -6.80 -19.58
N LEU A 45 -3.61 -6.77 -18.78
CA LEU A 45 -4.81 -7.60 -18.94
C LEU A 45 -4.62 -9.12 -18.72
N SER A 46 -3.48 -9.56 -18.17
CA SER A 46 -3.34 -10.94 -17.69
C SER A 46 -4.04 -11.15 -16.34
N LEU A 47 -4.40 -12.39 -16.01
CA LEU A 47 -4.97 -12.74 -14.70
C LEU A 47 -4.05 -12.32 -13.54
N CYS A 48 -2.74 -12.52 -13.67
CA CYS A 48 -1.78 -12.08 -12.66
C CYS A 48 -1.72 -10.55 -12.53
N TRP A 49 -1.86 -9.80 -13.64
CA TRP A 49 -1.94 -8.34 -13.61
C TRP A 49 -3.20 -7.86 -12.88
N PHE A 50 -4.33 -8.54 -13.10
CA PHE A 50 -5.58 -8.26 -12.39
C PHE A 50 -5.43 -8.51 -10.88
N ILE A 51 -4.83 -9.64 -10.49
CA ILE A 51 -4.53 -9.97 -9.08
C ILE A 51 -3.57 -8.94 -8.47
N ALA A 52 -2.52 -8.53 -9.19
CA ALA A 52 -1.57 -7.53 -8.67
C ALA A 52 -2.21 -6.15 -8.42
N ILE A 53 -3.32 -5.82 -9.10
CA ILE A 53 -4.09 -4.59 -8.83
C ILE A 53 -5.09 -4.80 -7.70
N HIS A 54 -5.77 -5.94 -7.67
CA HIS A 54 -6.85 -6.17 -6.74
C HIS A 54 -6.36 -6.66 -5.38
N ALA A 55 -5.31 -7.48 -5.28
CA ALA A 55 -4.76 -7.99 -4.02
C ALA A 55 -4.36 -6.91 -2.99
N PRO A 56 -3.79 -5.75 -3.37
CA PRO A 56 -3.51 -4.71 -2.39
C PRO A 56 -4.77 -4.02 -1.84
N VAL A 57 -5.90 -3.99 -2.57
CA VAL A 57 -7.15 -3.37 -2.08
C VAL A 57 -7.71 -4.06 -0.81
N PRO A 58 -7.96 -5.38 -0.76
CA PRO A 58 -8.42 -6.07 0.43
C PRO A 58 -7.37 -6.02 1.54
N LEU A 59 -6.07 -6.04 1.20
CA LEU A 59 -5.02 -5.91 2.22
C LEU A 59 -5.07 -4.54 2.93
N VAL A 60 -5.30 -3.45 2.19
CA VAL A 60 -5.50 -2.11 2.77
C VAL A 60 -6.80 -2.04 3.58
N ILE A 61 -7.86 -2.72 3.15
CA ILE A 61 -9.11 -2.82 3.94
C ILE A 61 -8.87 -3.52 5.28
N LEU A 62 -8.09 -4.61 5.31
CA LEU A 62 -7.75 -5.32 6.54
C LEU A 62 -6.93 -4.45 7.51
N ILE A 63 -5.95 -3.70 7.00
CA ILE A 63 -5.14 -2.78 7.83
C ILE A 63 -6.00 -1.67 8.40
N ARG A 64 -6.93 -1.14 7.61
CA ARG A 64 -7.90 -0.14 8.07
C ARG A 64 -8.76 -0.67 9.21
N GLN A 65 -9.25 -1.91 9.09
CA GLN A 65 -10.02 -2.58 10.15
C GLN A 65 -9.18 -2.81 11.40
N PHE A 66 -7.92 -3.23 11.25
CA PHE A 66 -6.98 -3.40 12.37
C PHE A 66 -6.76 -2.09 13.14
N HIS A 67 -6.67 -0.97 12.43
CA HIS A 67 -6.59 0.35 13.07
C HIS A 67 -7.94 0.89 13.55
N SER A 68 -9.07 0.20 13.32
CA SER A 68 -10.43 0.69 13.63
C SER A 68 -10.66 2.12 13.12
N LEU A 69 -10.26 2.39 11.88
CA LEU A 69 -10.49 3.66 11.21
C LEU A 69 -11.78 3.58 10.39
N GLU A 70 -12.74 4.44 10.73
CA GLU A 70 -13.93 4.64 9.92
C GLU A 70 -13.55 5.34 8.63
N LEU A 71 -14.11 4.88 7.50
CA LEU A 71 -13.88 5.50 6.21
C LEU A 71 -14.76 6.74 6.09
N THR A 72 -14.31 7.85 6.69
CA THR A 72 -14.95 9.15 6.53
C THR A 72 -14.65 9.71 5.15
N TRP A 73 -15.58 10.49 4.58
CA TRP A 73 -15.39 11.19 3.32
C TRP A 73 -14.13 12.06 3.27
N SER A 74 -13.71 12.62 4.41
CA SER A 74 -12.47 13.37 4.50
C SER A 74 -11.21 12.50 4.41
N LEU A 75 -11.24 11.25 4.90
CA LEU A 75 -10.09 10.33 4.89
C LEU A 75 -9.96 9.56 3.57
N ALA A 76 -11.10 9.28 2.93
CA ALA A 76 -11.17 8.54 1.67
C ALA A 76 -10.19 9.05 0.59
N PRO A 77 -10.10 10.37 0.27
CA PRO A 77 -9.17 10.86 -0.74
C PRO A 77 -7.69 10.70 -0.34
N PHE A 78 -7.34 10.80 0.94
CA PHE A 78 -5.95 10.60 1.39
C PHE A 78 -5.53 9.13 1.26
N LEU A 79 -6.38 8.21 1.72
CA LEU A 79 -6.12 6.78 1.59
C LEU A 79 -6.07 6.35 0.12
N LEU A 80 -7.03 6.80 -0.67
CA LEU A 80 -7.07 6.52 -2.11
C LEU A 80 -5.86 7.11 -2.84
N GLY A 81 -5.49 8.35 -2.51
CA GLY A 81 -4.28 9.00 -3.02
C GLY A 81 -3.02 8.22 -2.67
N SER A 82 -2.88 7.78 -1.42
CA SER A 82 -1.74 6.99 -0.95
C SER A 82 -1.64 5.63 -1.67
N PHE A 83 -2.78 4.98 -1.93
CA PHE A 83 -2.88 3.73 -2.69
C PHE A 83 -2.36 3.91 -4.11
N PHE A 84 -2.88 4.91 -4.84
CA PHE A 84 -2.43 5.21 -6.20
C PHE A 84 -0.96 5.62 -6.24
N MET A 85 -0.50 6.38 -5.25
CA MET A 85 0.88 6.83 -5.16
C MET A 85 1.83 5.65 -4.97
N GLY A 86 1.52 4.70 -4.08
CA GLY A 86 2.30 3.46 -3.92
C GLY A 86 2.35 2.61 -5.21
N GLN A 87 1.21 2.41 -5.87
CA GLN A 87 1.13 1.67 -7.13
C GLN A 87 1.89 2.36 -8.27
N PHE A 88 1.89 3.69 -8.31
CA PHE A 88 2.62 4.49 -9.30
C PHE A 88 4.13 4.45 -9.05
N LEU A 89 4.57 4.67 -7.80
CA LEU A 89 5.97 4.57 -7.41
C LEU A 89 6.53 3.18 -7.70
N GLY A 90 5.80 2.11 -7.36
CA GLY A 90 6.21 0.74 -7.65
C GLY A 90 6.45 0.52 -9.14
N ARG A 91 5.54 0.99 -10.00
CA ARG A 91 5.71 0.91 -11.46
C ARG A 91 6.90 1.75 -11.96
N LYS A 92 7.12 2.93 -11.39
CA LYS A 92 8.25 3.79 -11.76
C LYS A 92 9.57 3.15 -11.37
N ILE A 93 9.66 2.54 -10.19
CA ILE A 93 10.83 1.76 -9.75
C ILE A 93 11.10 0.62 -10.73
N TRP A 94 10.06 -0.12 -11.15
CA TRP A 94 10.22 -1.17 -12.18
C TRP A 94 10.76 -0.61 -13.50
N SER A 95 10.29 0.57 -13.92
CA SER A 95 10.75 1.21 -15.16
C SER A 95 12.21 1.66 -15.10
N VAL A 96 12.71 2.04 -13.91
CA VAL A 96 14.10 2.51 -13.71
C VAL A 96 15.03 1.34 -13.45
N TRP A 97 14.60 0.37 -12.66
CA TRP A 97 15.38 -0.80 -12.27
C TRP A 97 14.59 -2.09 -12.50
N PRO A 98 14.48 -2.55 -13.75
CA PRO A 98 13.80 -3.79 -14.07
C PRO A 98 14.65 -4.97 -13.60
N TYR A 99 14.45 -5.43 -12.37
CA TYR A 99 15.11 -6.63 -11.85
C TYR A 99 14.59 -7.86 -12.61
N ARG A 100 15.33 -8.24 -13.65
CA ARG A 100 15.20 -9.45 -14.49
C ARG A 100 13.92 -9.47 -15.35
N LYS A 101 14.07 -9.61 -16.68
CA LYS A 101 13.02 -10.09 -17.61
C LYS A 101 12.65 -11.54 -17.26
N SER A 102 12.08 -11.80 -16.09
CA SER A 102 11.46 -13.09 -15.84
C SER A 102 10.05 -12.98 -16.36
N GLN A 103 9.76 -13.71 -17.43
CA GLN A 103 8.39 -13.87 -17.92
C GLN A 103 7.56 -14.48 -16.79
N TYR A 104 6.87 -13.66 -16.01
CA TYR A 104 5.70 -14.08 -15.25
C TYR A 104 4.57 -14.28 -16.28
N SER A 105 4.79 -15.27 -17.16
CA SER A 105 3.73 -16.13 -17.65
C SER A 105 3.05 -16.61 -16.39
N CYS A 106 1.86 -16.08 -16.13
CA CYS A 106 0.93 -16.64 -15.14
C CYS A 106 1.08 -18.16 -15.20
N ILE A 107 1.33 -18.77 -14.05
CA ILE A 107 1.85 -20.13 -13.79
C ILE A 107 1.18 -21.32 -14.55
N PHE A 108 0.29 -21.08 -15.50
CA PHE A 108 -0.20 -22.04 -16.48
C PHE A 108 0.35 -21.76 -17.89
N LYS A 109 1.62 -22.08 -18.12
CA LYS A 109 1.94 -22.80 -19.36
C LYS A 109 1.58 -24.26 -19.09
N LYS A 110 0.31 -24.62 -19.26
CA LYS A 110 -0.07 -26.04 -19.30
C LYS A 110 0.60 -26.62 -20.54
N ASN A 111 1.57 -27.51 -20.33
CA ASN A 111 2.15 -28.35 -21.37
C ASN A 111 1.03 -29.17 -22.04
N ASN A 112 1.07 -29.22 -23.38
CA ASN A 112 0.24 -30.00 -24.31
C ASN A 112 -1.28 -29.78 -24.27
#